data_AF-A7AQD6-F1
#
_entry.id   AF-A7AQD6-F1
#
_cell.length_a   1.000
_cell.length_b   1.000
_cell.length_c   1.000
_cell.angle_alpha   90.00
_cell.angle_beta   90.00
_cell.angle_gamma   90.00
#
_symmetry.space_group_name_H-M   'P 1'
#
loop_
_entity.id
_entity.type
_entity.pdbx_description
1 polymer ?
#
loop_
_entity_poly.entity_id
_entity_poly.type
_entity_poly.pdbx_seq_one_letter_code
_entity_poly.pdbx_strand_id
1 'polypeptide(L)'
;MGVRKTDIDGYRVGPFTVEEEVILRNAVSEYLGNLKGKEREEACRKLTEARSGAASDAVTIGRQVLPDRHPRSIYYYIRRRILPRKVGRWDAEEVYILLKHYFDHENVQTESNRRDWRPVSTAIKRLPEQVFDKWKELSPDIDFYRPLFSDPKLSKSDVINRIASTLHPRDGSHNASMSPKESQLREDHTMLFRIHVHEHIRDLIAQGVINSPVVHNVPWMMISQSFKGYSASYIRLQWTTVILPMALKEWMPEFSDLVIGRAAVYLLYKHKIFHERLRTVDFSNWFPQLPNLYVSSCVRLLLNDCVKRFKSGTFQNIDVYYNKALVNMELHKSKLNHYDIYSQNTATESLLELAQSNESLTSEVNVMSVPITLTQKRRLKMAYNEFKVKEYINSDVEVLSRIRCDWLPPLKNCSNDRK
;
A
#
# COMPACT_ATOMS: atom_id res chain seq x y z
N MET A 1 0.79 -9.88 -27.74
CA MET A 1 1.86 -8.93 -27.39
C MET A 1 1.19 -7.67 -26.85
N GLY A 2 1.05 -7.57 -25.53
CA GLY A 2 0.40 -6.42 -24.88
C GLY A 2 1.46 -5.40 -24.49
N VAL A 3 1.36 -4.20 -25.04
CA VAL A 3 2.21 -3.05 -24.74
C VAL A 3 2.19 -2.82 -23.23
N ARG A 4 3.32 -3.10 -22.57
CA ARG A 4 3.54 -2.69 -21.19
C ARG A 4 3.49 -1.17 -21.17
N LYS A 5 2.70 -0.55 -20.30
CA LYS A 5 2.92 0.83 -19.86
C LYS A 5 4.20 0.92 -18.98
N THR A 6 5.28 0.24 -19.37
CA THR A 6 6.59 0.33 -18.70
C THR A 6 7.52 1.29 -19.38
N ASP A 7 7.21 1.75 -20.60
CA ASP A 7 8.07 2.64 -21.36
C ASP A 7 7.30 3.91 -21.74
N ILE A 8 7.83 5.06 -21.31
CA ILE A 8 7.40 6.39 -21.78
C ILE A 8 8.60 6.95 -22.54
N ASP A 9 8.40 7.30 -23.81
CA ASP A 9 9.45 7.82 -24.70
C ASP A 9 10.68 6.89 -24.80
N GLY A 10 10.46 5.58 -24.74
CA GLY A 10 11.53 4.56 -24.77
C GLY A 10 12.26 4.36 -23.43
N TYR A 11 11.82 5.02 -22.36
CA TYR A 11 12.43 4.92 -21.03
C TYR A 11 11.59 4.12 -20.04
N ARG A 12 12.26 3.27 -19.26
CA ARG A 12 11.63 2.47 -18.21
C ARG A 12 11.05 3.36 -17.11
N VAL A 13 9.75 3.22 -16.84
CA VAL A 13 8.99 3.88 -15.77
C VAL A 13 8.43 2.87 -14.75
N GLY A 14 7.92 3.34 -13.61
CA GLY A 14 7.42 2.47 -12.53
C GLY A 14 8.35 2.36 -11.32
N PRO A 15 8.13 1.39 -10.41
CA PRO A 15 8.91 1.26 -9.18
C PRO A 15 10.40 0.99 -9.46
N PHE A 16 11.26 1.53 -8.60
CA PHE A 16 12.69 1.23 -8.59
C PHE A 16 12.92 -0.13 -7.92
N THR A 17 13.76 -0.94 -8.55
CA THR A 17 14.29 -2.19 -8.01
C THR A 17 15.30 -1.91 -6.90
N VAL A 18 15.67 -2.93 -6.12
CA VAL A 18 16.65 -2.79 -5.03
C VAL A 18 18.03 -2.45 -5.60
N GLU A 19 18.35 -3.06 -6.73
CA GLU A 19 19.60 -2.87 -7.46
C GLU A 19 19.71 -1.42 -7.95
N GLU A 20 18.65 -0.90 -8.58
CA GLU A 20 18.59 0.50 -9.03
C GLU A 20 18.67 1.49 -7.85
N GLU A 21 18.06 1.16 -6.71
CA GLU A 21 18.14 1.97 -5.50
C GLU A 21 19.58 2.05 -4.97
N VAL A 22 20.28 0.91 -4.88
CA VAL A 22 21.67 0.84 -4.39
C VAL A 22 22.60 1.63 -5.32
N ILE A 23 22.46 1.43 -6.63
CA ILE A 23 23.26 2.14 -7.65
C ILE A 23 23.10 3.66 -7.49
N LEU A 24 21.86 4.16 -7.42
CA LEU A 24 21.59 5.58 -7.24
C LEU A 24 22.10 6.12 -5.90
N ARG A 25 21.93 5.36 -4.80
CA ARG A 25 22.42 5.78 -3.46
C ARG A 25 23.93 5.91 -3.44
N ASN A 26 24.65 4.98 -4.07
CA ASN A 26 26.11 5.03 -4.16
C ASN A 26 26.55 6.24 -4.99
N ALA A 27 25.95 6.46 -6.17
CA ALA A 27 26.28 7.58 -7.05
C ALA A 27 26.05 8.95 -6.37
N VAL A 28 24.93 9.10 -5.65
CA VAL A 28 24.64 10.32 -4.89
C VAL A 28 25.61 10.46 -3.70
N SER A 29 25.95 9.37 -3.01
CA SER A 29 26.90 9.41 -1.89
C SER A 29 28.31 9.79 -2.33
N GLU A 30 28.76 9.29 -3.48
CA GLU A 30 30.03 9.67 -4.10
C GLU A 30 30.05 11.15 -4.48
N TYR A 31 28.99 11.63 -5.12
CA TYR A 31 28.85 13.06 -5.44
C TYR A 31 28.91 13.94 -4.18
N LEU A 32 28.24 13.52 -3.09
CA LEU A 32 28.29 14.23 -1.81
C LEU A 32 29.64 14.08 -1.08
N GLY A 33 30.36 12.97 -1.30
CA GLY A 33 31.67 12.70 -0.71
C GLY A 33 32.80 13.49 -1.38
N ASN A 34 32.68 13.78 -2.68
CA ASN A 34 33.66 14.52 -3.46
C ASN A 34 33.63 16.06 -3.25
N LEU A 35 32.88 16.54 -2.25
CA LEU A 35 32.79 17.95 -1.89
C LEU A 35 34.06 18.38 -1.14
N LYS A 36 35.07 18.82 -1.90
CA LYS A 36 36.26 19.52 -1.37
C LYS A 36 35.85 20.86 -0.70
N GLY A 37 35.43 20.82 0.56
CA GLY A 37 35.21 22.01 1.41
C GLY A 37 33.90 22.78 1.19
N LYS A 38 32.92 22.25 0.45
CA LYS A 38 31.57 22.87 0.35
C LYS A 38 30.64 22.32 1.43
N GLU A 39 29.78 23.17 1.99
CA GLU A 39 28.75 22.72 2.93
C GLU A 39 27.86 21.69 2.25
N ARG A 40 27.73 20.52 2.89
CA ARG A 40 26.89 19.39 2.46
C ARG A 40 25.46 19.82 2.10
N GLU A 41 24.95 20.86 2.78
CA GLU A 41 23.63 21.43 2.56
C GLU A 41 23.51 22.14 1.19
N GLU A 42 24.56 22.84 0.74
CA GLU A 42 24.59 23.47 -0.58
C GLU A 42 24.61 22.44 -1.72
N ALA A 43 25.33 21.33 -1.53
CA ALA A 43 25.36 20.24 -2.51
C ALA A 43 24.02 19.48 -2.61
N CYS A 44 23.38 19.22 -1.46
CA CYS A 44 22.02 18.68 -1.44
C CYS A 44 21.02 19.59 -2.17
N ARG A 45 21.20 20.92 -2.07
CA ARG A 45 20.38 21.91 -2.77
C ARG A 45 20.54 21.82 -4.28
N LYS A 46 21.79 21.76 -4.77
CA LYS A 46 22.13 21.63 -6.20
C LYS A 46 21.60 20.36 -6.85
N LEU A 47 21.48 19.27 -6.09
CA LEU A 47 20.79 18.06 -6.55
C LEU A 47 19.30 18.31 -6.87
N THR A 48 18.67 19.27 -6.19
CA THR A 48 17.23 19.55 -6.34
C THR A 48 16.90 20.81 -7.15
N GLU A 49 17.84 21.74 -7.31
CA GLU A 49 17.64 22.96 -8.09
C GLU A 49 17.95 22.69 -9.56
N ALA A 50 16.92 22.76 -10.41
CA ALA A 50 17.13 22.91 -11.85
C ALA A 50 17.41 24.40 -12.12
N ARG A 51 18.62 24.72 -12.58
CA ARG A 51 18.91 26.07 -13.09
C ARG A 51 18.18 26.25 -14.42
N SER A 52 17.70 27.46 -14.71
CA SER A 52 16.96 27.77 -15.94
C SER A 52 17.72 27.27 -17.18
N GLY A 53 17.17 26.25 -17.86
CA GLY A 53 17.72 25.66 -19.08
C GLY A 53 18.66 24.46 -18.89
N ALA A 54 19.02 24.08 -17.66
CA ALA A 54 19.90 22.94 -17.39
C ALA A 54 19.21 21.85 -16.54
N ALA A 55 19.51 20.58 -16.83
CA ALA A 55 19.09 19.47 -15.99
C ALA A 55 19.72 19.60 -14.59
N SER A 56 18.98 19.22 -13.54
CA SER A 56 19.55 19.22 -12.18
C SER A 56 20.65 18.17 -12.05
N ASP A 57 21.58 18.38 -11.12
CA ASP A 57 22.69 17.44 -10.89
C ASP A 57 22.19 16.03 -10.57
N ALA A 58 21.02 15.90 -9.91
CA ALA A 58 20.38 14.61 -9.67
C ALA A 58 20.02 13.87 -10.97
N VAL A 59 19.53 14.59 -11.99
CA VAL A 59 19.25 13.99 -13.29
C VAL A 59 20.55 13.58 -13.97
N THR A 60 21.55 14.45 -13.96
CA THR A 60 22.86 14.18 -14.61
C THR A 60 23.52 12.94 -14.03
N ILE A 61 23.67 12.86 -12.71
CA ILE A 61 24.29 11.72 -12.01
C ILE A 61 23.46 10.46 -12.23
N GLY A 62 22.15 10.54 -12.02
CA GLY A 62 21.29 9.37 -12.13
C GLY A 62 21.20 8.82 -13.55
N ARG A 63 21.33 9.67 -14.58
CA ARG A 63 21.36 9.25 -15.99
C ARG A 63 22.67 8.57 -16.38
N GLN A 64 23.79 8.91 -15.73
CA GLN A 64 25.06 8.21 -15.96
C GLN A 64 24.99 6.75 -15.49
N VAL A 65 24.31 6.51 -14.35
CA VAL A 65 24.26 5.18 -13.75
C VAL A 65 23.00 4.37 -14.11
N LEU A 66 21.92 5.03 -14.50
CA LEU A 66 20.66 4.41 -14.97
C LEU A 66 20.19 5.07 -16.28
N PRO A 67 20.88 4.83 -17.41
CA PRO A 67 20.58 5.46 -18.71
C PRO A 67 19.24 5.03 -19.32
N ASP A 68 18.68 3.90 -18.89
CA ASP A 68 17.39 3.40 -19.39
C ASP A 68 16.20 3.95 -18.61
N ARG A 69 16.43 4.63 -17.48
CA ARG A 69 15.38 5.19 -16.63
C ARG A 69 15.00 6.61 -17.06
N HIS A 70 13.71 6.88 -16.98
CA HIS A 70 13.18 8.19 -17.35
C HIS A 70 13.76 9.30 -16.44
N PRO A 71 14.32 10.39 -16.99
CA PRO A 71 15.00 11.45 -16.21
C PRO A 71 14.16 12.00 -15.06
N ARG A 72 12.87 12.22 -15.31
CA ARG A 72 11.92 12.71 -14.30
C ARG A 72 11.71 11.72 -13.15
N SER A 73 11.72 10.42 -13.42
CA SER A 73 11.59 9.38 -12.40
C SER A 73 12.82 9.34 -11.49
N ILE A 74 14.01 9.43 -12.09
CA ILE A 74 15.30 9.54 -11.37
C ILE A 74 15.28 10.75 -10.44
N TYR A 75 14.93 11.92 -10.98
CA TYR A 75 14.87 13.17 -10.21
C TYR A 75 13.98 13.04 -8.97
N TYR A 76 12.72 12.60 -9.15
CA TYR A 76 11.80 12.45 -8.03
C TYR A 76 12.24 11.36 -7.06
N TYR A 77 12.88 10.29 -7.52
CA TYR A 77 13.35 9.22 -6.65
C TYR A 77 14.49 9.71 -5.75
N ILE A 78 15.52 10.35 -6.31
CA ILE A 78 16.63 10.95 -5.54
C ILE A 78 16.07 11.95 -4.52
N ARG A 79 15.23 12.88 -4.99
CA ARG A 79 14.63 13.93 -4.16
C ARG A 79 13.81 13.39 -2.99
N ARG A 80 13.09 12.27 -3.16
CA ARG A 80 12.16 11.73 -2.16
C ARG A 80 12.73 10.64 -1.26
N ARG A 81 13.68 9.86 -1.76
CA ARG A 81 14.12 8.60 -1.10
C ARG A 81 15.58 8.57 -0.70
N ILE A 82 16.41 9.38 -1.35
CA ILE A 82 17.86 9.39 -1.12
C ILE A 82 18.27 10.59 -0.28
N LEU A 83 17.78 11.79 -0.62
CA LEU A 83 18.11 12.99 0.14
C LEU A 83 17.49 12.96 1.55
N PRO A 84 18.26 13.36 2.58
CA PRO A 84 17.76 13.38 3.95
C PRO A 84 16.69 14.46 4.11
N ARG A 85 15.49 14.06 4.52
CA ARG A 85 14.36 14.94 4.87
C ARG A 85 13.68 14.39 6.12
N LYS A 86 13.01 15.26 6.88
CA LYS A 86 12.24 14.81 8.05
C LYS A 86 11.08 13.92 7.58
N VAL A 87 11.00 12.73 8.17
CA VAL A 87 9.96 11.73 7.92
C VAL A 87 9.38 11.27 9.25
N GLY A 88 8.14 10.79 9.25
CA GLY A 88 7.45 10.32 10.46
C GLY A 88 6.29 11.21 10.89
N ARG A 89 5.86 11.04 12.15
CA ARG A 89 4.70 11.73 12.73
C ARG A 89 4.87 13.24 12.65
N TRP A 90 3.76 13.95 12.41
CA TRP A 90 3.71 15.41 12.42
C TRP A 90 3.62 15.89 13.86
N ASP A 91 4.50 16.81 14.25
CA ASP A 91 4.40 17.49 15.54
C ASP A 91 3.48 18.71 15.45
N ALA A 92 3.05 19.22 16.61
CA ALA A 92 2.11 20.33 16.68
C ALA A 92 2.70 21.66 16.17
N GLU A 93 4.02 21.84 16.28
CA GLU A 93 4.73 23.02 15.75
C GLU A 93 4.72 23.02 14.22
N GLU A 94 4.94 21.87 13.59
CA GLU A 94 4.88 21.69 12.14
C GLU A 94 3.49 22.00 11.59
N VAL A 95 2.45 21.52 12.29
CA VAL A 95 1.06 21.79 11.91
C VAL A 95 0.70 23.26 12.17
N TYR A 96 1.21 23.86 13.25
CA TYR A 96 1.08 25.29 13.50
C TYR A 96 1.69 26.13 12.36
N ILE A 97 2.92 25.82 11.92
CA ILE A 97 3.59 26.56 10.83
C ILE A 97 2.81 26.43 9.52
N LEU A 98 2.29 25.24 9.21
CA LEU A 98 1.44 25.01 8.04
C LEU A 98 0.16 25.87 8.08
N LEU A 99 -0.58 25.79 9.19
CA LEU A 99 -1.86 26.51 9.36
C LEU A 99 -1.64 28.02 9.40
N LYS A 100 -0.60 28.48 10.10
CA LYS A 100 -0.21 29.89 10.13
C LYS A 100 0.05 30.42 8.72
N HIS A 101 0.86 29.70 7.95
CA HIS A 101 1.14 30.10 6.57
C HIS A 101 -0.14 30.21 5.72
N TYR A 102 -1.07 29.26 5.87
CA TYR A 102 -2.36 29.33 5.20
C TYR A 102 -3.17 30.58 5.59
N PHE A 103 -3.36 30.82 6.90
CA PHE A 103 -4.16 31.96 7.38
C PHE A 103 -3.52 33.31 7.06
N ASP A 104 -2.19 33.42 7.13
CA ASP A 104 -1.46 34.65 6.77
C ASP A 104 -1.64 35.02 5.29
N HIS A 105 -1.90 34.04 4.42
CA HIS A 105 -2.04 34.22 2.97
C HIS A 105 -3.48 34.03 2.45
N GLU A 106 -4.46 33.82 3.35
CA GLU A 106 -5.84 33.48 2.97
C GLU A 106 -6.52 34.57 2.13
N ASN A 107 -6.15 35.84 2.34
CA ASN A 107 -6.73 37.00 1.67
C ASN A 107 -6.01 37.43 0.39
N VAL A 108 -4.96 36.72 -0.04
CA VAL A 108 -4.24 37.04 -1.28
C VAL A 108 -5.13 36.71 -2.48
N GLN A 109 -5.29 37.65 -3.43
CA GLN A 109 -6.24 37.56 -4.54
C GLN A 109 -5.94 36.45 -5.57
N THR A 110 -4.76 35.82 -5.51
CA THR A 110 -4.36 34.74 -6.41
C THR A 110 -4.30 33.39 -5.69
N GLU A 111 -5.13 32.43 -6.11
CA GLU A 111 -5.13 31.06 -5.57
C GLU A 111 -3.75 30.38 -5.63
N SER A 112 -2.91 30.76 -6.59
CA SER A 112 -1.55 30.23 -6.77
C SER A 112 -0.63 30.53 -5.58
N ASN A 113 -0.81 31.69 -4.93
CA ASN A 113 0.05 32.12 -3.81
C ASN A 113 -0.45 31.55 -2.47
N ARG A 114 -1.76 31.30 -2.35
CA ARG A 114 -2.38 30.67 -1.15
C ARG A 114 -1.88 29.25 -0.88
N ARG A 115 -1.31 28.59 -1.90
CA ARG A 115 -0.90 27.18 -1.86
C ARG A 115 0.58 26.99 -2.24
N ASP A 116 1.40 28.03 -2.14
CA ASP A 116 2.85 27.85 -2.27
C ASP A 116 3.42 27.22 -1.00
N TRP A 117 3.55 25.89 -1.03
CA TRP A 117 4.05 25.12 0.12
C TRP A 117 5.58 25.10 0.23
N ARG A 118 6.31 25.76 -0.68
CA ARG A 118 7.79 25.76 -0.66
C ARG A 118 8.36 26.46 0.58
N PRO A 119 7.85 27.61 1.04
CA PRO A 119 8.32 28.24 2.28
C PRO A 119 8.08 27.35 3.49
N VAL A 120 6.89 26.75 3.60
CA VAL A 120 6.53 25.83 4.69
C VAL A 120 7.46 24.61 4.69
N SER A 121 7.65 23.98 3.53
CA SER A 121 8.54 22.82 3.35
C SER A 121 9.97 23.11 3.80
N THR A 122 10.47 24.32 3.50
CA THR A 122 11.80 24.76 3.93
C THR A 122 11.86 24.94 5.44
N ALA A 123 10.86 25.61 6.03
CA ALA A 123 10.81 25.86 7.47
C ALA A 123 10.76 24.57 8.30
N ILE A 124 9.93 23.60 7.91
CA ILE A 124 9.76 22.35 8.67
C ILE A 124 10.66 21.20 8.21
N LYS A 125 11.52 21.45 7.21
CA LYS A 125 12.45 20.46 6.62
C LYS A 125 11.78 19.17 6.10
N ARG A 126 10.49 19.24 5.72
CA ARG A 126 9.73 18.17 5.03
C ARG A 126 9.66 18.43 3.53
N LEU A 127 9.26 17.43 2.75
CA LEU A 127 9.03 17.60 1.30
C LEU A 127 7.75 18.41 1.04
N PRO A 128 7.69 19.25 -0.01
CA PRO A 128 6.48 19.98 -0.37
C PRO A 128 5.26 19.07 -0.58
N GLU A 129 5.49 17.86 -1.11
CA GLU A 129 4.43 16.86 -1.26
C GLU A 129 3.86 16.39 0.09
N GLN A 130 4.71 16.19 1.11
CA GLN A 130 4.23 15.83 2.45
C GLN A 130 3.43 16.97 3.07
N VAL A 131 3.87 18.22 2.86
CA VAL A 131 3.16 19.42 3.30
C VAL A 131 1.78 19.49 2.66
N PHE A 132 1.71 19.30 1.34
CA PHE A 132 0.46 19.28 0.59
C PHE A 132 -0.48 18.14 1.00
N ASP A 133 0.06 16.94 1.23
CA ASP A 133 -0.72 15.80 1.70
C ASP A 133 -1.28 16.06 3.10
N LYS A 134 -0.50 16.68 4.00
CA LYS A 134 -1.00 17.08 5.33
C LYS A 134 -2.04 18.19 5.25
N TRP A 135 -1.87 19.15 4.33
CA TRP A 135 -2.90 20.16 4.07
C TRP A 135 -4.21 19.53 3.61
N LYS A 136 -4.18 18.56 2.70
CA LYS A 136 -5.40 17.84 2.27
C LYS A 136 -6.12 17.14 3.42
N GLU A 137 -5.37 16.64 4.40
CA GLU A 137 -5.92 16.03 5.62
C GLU A 137 -6.64 17.06 6.48
N LEU A 138 -6.04 18.24 6.67
CA LEU A 138 -6.55 19.29 7.58
C LEU A 138 -7.60 20.22 6.93
N SER A 139 -7.53 20.41 5.61
CA SER A 139 -8.37 21.39 4.90
C SER A 139 -9.88 21.19 5.05
N PRO A 140 -10.44 19.96 5.17
CA PRO A 140 -11.87 19.79 5.39
C PRO A 140 -12.34 20.38 6.73
N ASP A 141 -11.45 20.42 7.72
CA ASP A 141 -11.72 20.89 9.08
C ASP A 141 -11.11 22.28 9.33
N ILE A 142 -10.82 23.06 8.28
CA ILE A 142 -10.07 24.32 8.43
C ILE A 142 -10.79 25.34 9.34
N ASP A 143 -12.12 25.34 9.33
CA ASP A 143 -12.92 26.24 10.16
C ASP A 143 -12.88 25.88 11.65
N PHE A 144 -12.53 24.63 12.00
CA PHE A 144 -12.24 24.26 13.38
C PHE A 144 -10.98 24.97 13.90
N TYR A 145 -9.97 25.15 13.05
CA TYR A 145 -8.72 25.80 13.41
C TYR A 145 -8.79 27.32 13.37
N ARG A 146 -9.69 27.89 12.56
CA ARG A 146 -9.82 29.35 12.34
C ARG A 146 -9.89 30.17 13.64
N PRO A 147 -10.70 29.82 14.67
CA PRO A 147 -10.73 30.57 15.93
C PRO A 147 -9.38 30.64 16.64
N LEU A 148 -8.49 29.66 16.45
CA LEU A 148 -7.17 29.62 17.08
C LEU A 148 -6.21 30.67 16.50
N PHE A 149 -6.43 31.09 15.24
CA PHE A 149 -5.58 32.05 14.53
C PHE A 149 -6.21 33.44 14.44
N SER A 150 -7.51 33.56 14.70
CA SER A 150 -8.22 34.84 14.74
C SER A 150 -8.27 35.49 16.13
N ASP A 151 -7.98 34.76 17.22
CA ASP A 151 -8.01 35.29 18.59
C ASP A 151 -6.68 35.96 18.97
N PRO A 152 -6.63 37.30 19.12
CA PRO A 152 -5.39 38.02 19.48
C PRO A 152 -4.93 37.76 20.92
N LYS A 153 -5.76 37.13 21.76
CA LYS A 153 -5.43 36.83 23.16
C LYS A 153 -4.68 35.52 23.33
N LEU A 154 -4.66 34.65 22.31
CA LEU A 154 -3.96 33.38 22.38
C LEU A 154 -2.47 33.56 22.08
N SER A 155 -1.62 33.08 22.99
CA SER A 155 -0.19 33.00 22.71
C SER A 155 0.11 31.90 21.69
N LYS A 156 1.26 32.00 21.00
CA LYS A 156 1.74 30.94 20.10
C LYS A 156 1.74 29.56 20.79
N SER A 157 2.21 29.50 22.04
CA SER A 157 2.23 28.26 22.83
C SER A 157 0.83 27.69 23.09
N ASP A 158 -0.16 28.54 23.34
CA ASP A 158 -1.54 28.08 23.57
C ASP A 158 -2.15 27.46 22.32
N VAL A 159 -1.88 28.07 21.16
CA VAL A 159 -2.33 27.55 19.86
C VAL A 159 -1.68 26.18 19.60
N ILE A 160 -0.37 26.06 19.81
CA ILE A 160 0.34 24.79 19.62
C ILE A 160 -0.19 23.71 20.57
N ASN A 161 -0.44 24.04 21.84
CA ASN A 161 -0.99 23.09 22.82
C ASN A 161 -2.40 22.61 22.41
N ARG A 162 -3.24 23.51 21.87
CA ARG A 162 -4.56 23.16 21.36
C ARG A 162 -4.49 22.32 20.07
N ILE A 163 -3.51 22.56 19.21
CA ILE A 163 -3.25 21.71 18.05
C ILE A 163 -2.75 20.33 18.52
N ALA A 164 -1.86 20.28 19.52
CA ALA A 164 -1.33 19.03 20.06
C ALA A 164 -2.43 18.14 20.64
N SER A 165 -3.42 18.72 21.33
CA SER A 165 -4.58 17.97 21.85
C SER A 165 -5.51 17.44 20.76
N THR A 166 -5.49 18.03 19.55
CA THR A 166 -6.23 17.51 18.39
C THR A 166 -5.45 16.42 17.65
N LEU A 167 -4.12 16.56 17.53
CA LEU A 167 -3.24 15.60 16.85
C LEU A 167 -3.05 14.31 17.65
N HIS A 168 -3.13 14.41 18.98
CA HIS A 168 -3.07 13.30 19.91
C HIS A 168 -4.31 13.36 20.79
N PRO A 169 -5.44 12.76 20.34
CA PRO A 169 -6.52 12.50 21.28
C PRO A 169 -5.88 11.71 22.42
N ARG A 170 -5.94 12.23 23.65
CA ARG A 170 -5.41 11.57 24.85
C ARG A 170 -5.79 10.10 24.78
N ASP A 171 -4.80 9.23 24.57
CA ASP A 171 -4.94 7.79 24.72
C ASP A 171 -5.46 7.55 26.15
N GLY A 172 -6.76 7.28 26.30
CA GLY A 172 -7.34 7.09 27.63
C GLY A 172 -8.84 7.22 27.85
N SER A 173 -9.71 7.37 26.83
CA SER A 173 -11.16 7.34 27.07
C SER A 173 -12.01 6.98 25.84
N HIS A 174 -11.73 5.84 25.20
CA HIS A 174 -12.66 5.21 24.27
C HIS A 174 -13.07 3.78 24.69
N ASN A 175 -12.98 3.50 26.00
CA ASN A 175 -13.73 2.41 26.64
C ASN A 175 -14.95 2.96 27.39
N ALA A 176 -15.56 4.04 26.90
CA ALA A 176 -16.96 4.28 27.22
C ALA A 176 -17.73 3.15 26.54
N SER A 177 -18.24 2.21 27.35
CA SER A 177 -19.21 1.20 26.92
C SER A 177 -20.37 1.92 26.24
N MET A 178 -20.32 2.02 24.91
CA MET A 178 -21.40 2.61 24.13
C MET A 178 -22.66 1.80 24.37
N SER A 179 -23.79 2.48 24.53
CA SER A 179 -25.04 1.77 24.69
C SER A 179 -25.36 0.98 23.41
N PRO A 180 -26.04 -0.17 23.51
CA PRO A 180 -26.40 -0.97 22.33
C PRO A 180 -27.15 -0.17 21.25
N LYS A 181 -27.92 0.86 21.67
CA LYS A 181 -28.67 1.75 20.77
C LYS A 181 -27.76 2.68 19.97
N GLU A 182 -26.71 3.22 20.56
CA GLU A 182 -25.74 4.09 19.87
C GLU A 182 -24.86 3.30 18.90
N SER A 183 -24.51 2.05 19.25
CA SER A 183 -23.79 1.14 18.35
C SER A 183 -24.61 0.84 17.09
N GLN A 184 -25.91 0.55 17.26
CA GLN A 184 -26.80 0.24 16.15
C GLN A 184 -27.04 1.44 15.23
N LEU A 185 -27.30 2.63 15.79
CA LEU A 185 -27.42 3.87 15.02
C LEU A 185 -26.16 4.18 14.19
N ARG A 186 -24.98 3.93 14.77
CA ARG A 186 -23.71 4.13 14.06
C ARG A 186 -23.50 3.11 12.94
N GLU A 187 -23.90 1.86 13.14
CA GLU A 187 -23.87 0.83 12.10
C GLU A 187 -24.82 1.17 10.95
N ASP A 188 -26.03 1.65 11.24
CA ASP A 188 -27.00 2.08 10.24
C ASP A 188 -26.47 3.27 9.41
N HIS A 189 -25.91 4.29 10.06
CA HIS A 189 -25.25 5.40 9.37
C HIS A 189 -24.07 4.94 8.51
N THR A 190 -23.30 3.97 8.98
CA THR A 190 -22.17 3.40 8.24
C THR A 190 -22.68 2.63 7.01
N MET A 191 -23.77 1.87 7.15
CA MET A 191 -24.37 1.11 6.05
C MET A 191 -24.94 2.05 4.99
N LEU A 192 -25.66 3.10 5.40
CA LEU A 192 -26.15 4.14 4.49
C LEU A 192 -24.99 4.79 3.74
N PHE A 193 -23.91 5.17 4.42
CA PHE A 193 -22.72 5.70 3.76
C PHE A 193 -22.17 4.75 2.68
N ARG A 194 -22.07 3.45 2.99
CA ARG A 194 -21.57 2.44 2.05
C ARG A 194 -22.46 2.31 0.80
N ILE A 195 -23.78 2.28 0.99
CA ILE A 195 -24.76 2.22 -0.10
C ILE A 195 -24.62 3.46 -1.00
N HIS A 196 -24.66 4.66 -0.42
CA HIS A 196 -24.57 5.90 -1.21
C HIS A 196 -23.26 6.00 -1.99
N VAL A 197 -22.12 5.63 -1.38
CA VAL A 197 -20.83 5.60 -2.09
C VAL A 197 -20.87 4.62 -3.26
N HIS A 198 -21.44 3.42 -3.06
CA HIS A 198 -21.50 2.41 -4.10
C HIS A 198 -22.38 2.85 -5.27
N GLU A 199 -23.60 3.32 -4.98
CA GLU A 199 -24.55 3.75 -6.00
C GLU A 199 -24.06 5.00 -6.74
N HIS A 200 -23.42 5.95 -6.05
CA HIS A 200 -22.83 7.11 -6.74
C HIS A 200 -21.75 6.70 -7.75
N ILE A 201 -20.95 5.69 -7.45
CA ILE A 201 -19.97 5.16 -8.42
C ILE A 201 -20.69 4.49 -9.59
N ARG A 202 -21.79 3.78 -9.36
CA ARG A 202 -22.61 3.16 -10.42
C ARG A 202 -23.23 4.22 -11.34
N ASP A 203 -23.72 5.32 -10.78
CA ASP A 203 -24.24 6.45 -11.56
C ASP A 203 -23.16 7.06 -12.47
N LEU A 204 -21.93 7.23 -11.94
CA LEU A 204 -20.81 7.74 -12.74
C LEU A 204 -20.39 6.78 -13.87
N ILE A 205 -20.57 5.48 -13.69
CA ILE A 205 -20.38 4.49 -14.78
C ILE A 205 -21.48 4.66 -15.82
N ALA A 206 -22.75 4.74 -15.40
CA ALA A 206 -23.90 4.92 -16.30
C ALA A 206 -23.82 6.22 -17.11
N GLN A 207 -23.24 7.27 -16.53
CA GLN A 207 -22.98 8.56 -17.18
C GLN A 207 -21.74 8.57 -18.10
N GLY A 208 -20.99 7.46 -18.17
CA GLY A 208 -19.76 7.37 -18.97
C GLY A 208 -18.56 8.15 -18.42
N VAL A 209 -18.63 8.62 -17.17
CA VAL A 209 -17.51 9.29 -16.49
C VAL A 209 -16.42 8.27 -16.12
N ILE A 210 -16.83 7.09 -15.66
CA ILE A 210 -15.90 5.99 -15.34
C ILE A 210 -15.88 4.99 -16.49
N ASN A 211 -14.75 4.96 -17.20
CA ASN A 211 -14.51 4.02 -18.29
C ASN A 211 -14.02 2.65 -17.78
N SER A 212 -14.24 1.60 -18.57
CA SER A 212 -13.69 0.27 -18.31
C SER A 212 -12.15 0.26 -18.41
N PRO A 213 -11.40 -0.47 -17.54
CA PRO A 213 -11.89 -1.20 -16.37
C PRO A 213 -12.27 -0.25 -15.22
N VAL A 214 -13.50 -0.39 -14.72
CA VAL A 214 -14.11 0.51 -13.73
C VAL A 214 -13.23 0.68 -12.50
N VAL A 215 -12.75 -0.44 -11.93
CA VAL A 215 -11.97 -0.47 -10.67
C VAL A 215 -10.67 0.32 -10.72
N HIS A 216 -10.13 0.59 -11.91
CA HIS A 216 -8.87 1.33 -12.10
C HIS A 216 -9.08 2.81 -12.43
N ASN A 217 -10.27 3.18 -12.92
CA ASN A 217 -10.56 4.51 -13.45
C ASN A 217 -11.45 5.35 -12.51
N VAL A 218 -11.74 4.88 -11.30
CA VAL A 218 -12.58 5.60 -10.33
C VAL A 218 -11.94 6.94 -9.92
N PRO A 219 -12.59 8.09 -10.16
CA PRO A 219 -12.04 9.42 -9.85
C PRO A 219 -12.26 9.78 -8.37
N TRP A 220 -11.47 9.19 -7.47
CA TRP A 220 -11.65 9.33 -6.01
C TRP A 220 -11.71 10.77 -5.49
N MET A 221 -10.98 11.69 -6.11
CA MET A 221 -11.02 13.11 -5.73
C MET A 221 -12.38 13.75 -6.03
N MET A 222 -12.97 13.44 -7.19
CA MET A 222 -14.30 13.91 -7.57
C MET A 222 -15.36 13.31 -6.64
N ILE A 223 -15.30 12.00 -6.40
CA ILE A 223 -16.25 11.32 -5.50
C ILE A 223 -16.21 11.94 -4.10
N SER A 224 -15.02 12.24 -3.56
CA SER A 224 -14.93 12.84 -2.22
C SER A 224 -15.62 14.19 -2.07
N GLN A 225 -15.88 14.92 -3.16
CA GLN A 225 -16.62 16.18 -3.12
C GLN A 225 -18.12 15.96 -2.80
N SER A 226 -18.66 14.79 -3.18
CA SER A 226 -20.04 14.38 -2.91
C SER A 226 -20.25 13.84 -1.48
N PHE A 227 -19.16 13.48 -0.77
CA PHE A 227 -19.20 12.87 0.56
C PHE A 227 -18.40 13.71 1.57
N LYS A 228 -19.00 14.82 2.01
CA LYS A 228 -18.40 15.73 2.99
C LYS A 228 -18.01 14.98 4.27
N GLY A 229 -16.85 15.32 4.83
CA GLY A 229 -16.30 14.70 6.04
C GLY A 229 -15.50 13.41 5.80
N TYR A 230 -15.43 12.92 4.55
CA TYR A 230 -14.65 11.73 4.21
C TYR A 230 -13.57 12.04 3.18
N SER A 231 -12.32 11.71 3.49
CA SER A 231 -11.23 11.89 2.53
C SER A 231 -11.34 10.90 1.36
N ALA A 232 -10.85 11.32 0.18
CA ALA A 232 -10.77 10.44 -1.00
C ALA A 232 -10.07 9.10 -0.70
N SER A 233 -9.02 9.13 0.12
CA SER A 233 -8.29 7.93 0.55
C SER A 233 -9.14 7.01 1.44
N TYR A 234 -9.92 7.57 2.36
CA TYR A 234 -10.83 6.80 3.21
C TYR A 234 -11.93 6.13 2.39
N ILE A 235 -12.60 6.90 1.51
CA ILE A 235 -13.66 6.39 0.63
C ILE A 235 -13.10 5.28 -0.27
N ARG A 236 -11.93 5.52 -0.89
CA ARG A 236 -11.25 4.52 -1.72
C ARG A 236 -10.98 3.24 -0.95
N LEU A 237 -10.45 3.35 0.27
CA LEU A 237 -10.10 2.20 1.09
C LEU A 237 -11.36 1.42 1.47
N GLN A 238 -12.38 2.09 2.02
CA GLN A 238 -13.66 1.48 2.38
C GLN A 238 -14.29 0.79 1.16
N TRP A 239 -14.33 1.46 0.02
CA TRP A 239 -14.90 0.88 -1.18
C TRP A 239 -14.13 -0.35 -1.64
N THR A 240 -12.79 -0.27 -1.65
CA THR A 240 -11.91 -1.34 -2.12
C THR A 240 -11.98 -2.59 -1.25
N THR A 241 -11.98 -2.44 0.07
CA THR A 241 -11.81 -3.58 0.99
C THR A 241 -13.11 -4.05 1.65
N VAL A 242 -14.20 -3.27 1.56
CA VAL A 242 -15.46 -3.56 2.25
C VAL A 242 -16.63 -3.50 1.26
N ILE A 243 -16.90 -2.34 0.66
CA ILE A 243 -18.14 -2.11 -0.09
C ILE A 243 -18.22 -2.97 -1.37
N LEU A 244 -17.17 -2.93 -2.21
CA LEU A 244 -17.14 -3.73 -3.43
C LEU A 244 -17.21 -5.24 -3.13
N PRO A 245 -16.42 -5.80 -2.20
CA PRO A 245 -16.58 -7.19 -1.79
C PRO A 245 -17.98 -7.55 -1.30
N MET A 246 -18.64 -6.66 -0.54
CA MET A 246 -20.02 -6.86 -0.09
C MET A 246 -20.99 -6.94 -1.28
N ALA A 247 -20.92 -5.98 -2.21
CA ALA A 247 -21.80 -5.96 -3.38
C ALA A 247 -21.60 -7.21 -4.27
N LEU A 248 -20.34 -7.63 -4.46
CA LEU A 248 -20.02 -8.84 -5.22
C LEU A 248 -20.54 -10.11 -4.53
N LYS A 249 -20.41 -10.22 -3.20
CA LYS A 249 -20.90 -11.36 -2.43
C LYS A 249 -22.43 -11.45 -2.39
N GLU A 250 -23.10 -10.30 -2.37
CA GLU A 250 -24.56 -10.26 -2.44
C GLU A 250 -25.09 -10.74 -3.79
N TRP A 251 -24.41 -10.35 -4.87
CA TRP A 251 -24.80 -10.74 -6.23
C TRP A 251 -24.34 -12.16 -6.60
N MET A 252 -23.20 -12.60 -6.09
CA MET A 252 -22.66 -13.96 -6.22
C MET A 252 -22.34 -14.52 -4.84
N PRO A 253 -23.25 -15.29 -4.22
CA PRO A 253 -23.02 -15.87 -2.89
C PRO A 253 -21.75 -16.73 -2.78
N GLU A 254 -21.29 -17.31 -3.90
CA GLU A 254 -20.06 -18.10 -4.01
C GLU A 254 -18.79 -17.25 -3.98
N PHE A 255 -18.91 -15.93 -4.22
CA PHE A 255 -17.79 -14.99 -4.16
C PHE A 255 -17.27 -14.86 -2.72
N SER A 256 -15.96 -15.00 -2.54
CA SER A 256 -15.30 -14.82 -1.25
C SER A 256 -13.83 -14.43 -1.39
N ASP A 257 -13.28 -13.86 -0.31
CA ASP A 257 -11.84 -13.55 -0.21
C ASP A 257 -10.97 -14.79 -0.47
N LEU A 258 -11.48 -15.98 -0.14
CA LEU A 258 -10.77 -17.26 -0.33
C LEU A 258 -10.64 -17.60 -1.82
N VAL A 259 -11.69 -17.40 -2.63
CA VAL A 259 -11.66 -17.63 -4.08
C VAL A 259 -10.57 -16.78 -4.73
N ILE A 260 -10.53 -15.49 -4.41
CA ILE A 260 -9.52 -14.57 -4.94
C ILE A 260 -8.13 -14.94 -4.44
N GLY A 261 -8.00 -15.20 -3.13
CA GLY A 261 -6.73 -15.58 -2.52
C GLY A 261 -6.12 -16.83 -3.18
N ARG A 262 -6.93 -17.87 -3.42
CA ARG A 262 -6.51 -19.11 -4.09
C ARG A 262 -6.07 -18.85 -5.53
N ALA A 263 -6.90 -18.17 -6.32
CA ALA A 263 -6.58 -17.87 -7.72
C ALA A 263 -5.29 -17.04 -7.85
N ALA A 264 -5.11 -16.02 -7.00
CA ALA A 264 -3.94 -15.16 -7.02
C ALA A 264 -2.66 -15.90 -6.59
N VAL A 265 -2.75 -16.76 -5.57
CA VAL A 265 -1.63 -17.62 -5.16
C VAL A 265 -1.26 -18.61 -6.26
N TYR A 266 -2.24 -19.23 -6.93
CA TYR A 266 -2.01 -20.11 -8.08
C TYR A 266 -1.27 -19.39 -9.22
N LEU A 267 -1.67 -18.17 -9.57
CA LEU A 267 -1.03 -17.41 -10.64
C LEU A 267 0.41 -17.03 -10.30
N LEU A 268 0.65 -16.56 -9.08
CA LEU A 268 2.01 -16.30 -8.59
C LEU A 268 2.89 -17.56 -8.66
N TYR A 269 2.31 -18.73 -8.34
CA TYR A 269 2.98 -20.03 -8.48
C TYR A 269 3.29 -20.36 -9.95
N LYS A 270 2.27 -20.32 -10.83
CA LYS A 270 2.38 -20.61 -12.26
C LYS A 270 3.42 -19.73 -12.95
N HIS A 271 3.45 -18.44 -12.60
CA HIS A 271 4.37 -17.45 -13.17
C HIS A 271 5.73 -17.37 -12.47
N LYS A 272 5.98 -18.20 -11.45
CA LYS A 272 7.25 -18.31 -10.74
C LYS A 272 7.73 -17.03 -10.04
N ILE A 273 6.80 -16.20 -9.55
CA ILE A 273 7.07 -14.88 -8.92
C ILE A 273 7.51 -15.00 -7.44
N PHE A 274 8.12 -16.13 -7.05
CA PHE A 274 8.44 -16.48 -5.67
C PHE A 274 9.50 -15.60 -5.00
N HIS A 275 10.27 -14.85 -5.80
CA HIS A 275 11.41 -14.05 -5.34
C HIS A 275 11.04 -12.58 -5.11
N GLU A 276 9.84 -12.17 -5.49
CA GLU A 276 9.36 -10.80 -5.36
C GLU A 276 8.68 -10.53 -4.01
N ARG A 277 8.59 -9.25 -3.64
CA ARG A 277 7.79 -8.81 -2.50
C ARG A 277 6.32 -8.78 -2.93
N LEU A 278 5.37 -9.27 -2.14
CA LEU A 278 3.94 -9.23 -2.55
C LEU A 278 3.46 -7.83 -2.95
N ARG A 279 3.99 -6.79 -2.28
CA ARG A 279 3.69 -5.38 -2.61
C ARG A 279 4.19 -4.90 -3.97
N THR A 280 5.12 -5.63 -4.59
CA THR A 280 5.65 -5.30 -5.92
C THR A 280 4.95 -6.08 -7.02
N VAL A 281 4.15 -7.08 -6.67
CA VAL A 281 3.32 -7.81 -7.62
C VAL A 281 2.14 -6.92 -8.01
N ASP A 282 1.99 -6.73 -9.31
CA ASP A 282 0.80 -6.10 -9.89
C ASP A 282 -0.16 -7.19 -10.38
N PHE A 283 -1.24 -7.39 -9.63
CA PHE A 283 -2.29 -8.35 -9.97
C PHE A 283 -3.27 -7.81 -11.03
N SER A 284 -3.16 -6.54 -11.45
CA SER A 284 -4.14 -5.90 -12.36
C SER A 284 -4.22 -6.60 -13.72
N ASN A 285 -3.15 -7.26 -14.17
CA ASN A 285 -3.17 -8.03 -15.42
C ASN A 285 -3.93 -9.35 -15.30
N TRP A 286 -4.02 -9.93 -14.12
CA TRP A 286 -4.72 -11.20 -13.88
C TRP A 286 -6.14 -11.00 -13.36
N PHE A 287 -6.37 -9.91 -12.64
CA PHE A 287 -7.67 -9.54 -12.07
C PHE A 287 -8.03 -8.09 -12.44
N PRO A 288 -8.19 -7.76 -13.74
CA PRO A 288 -8.53 -6.40 -14.18
C PRO A 288 -9.87 -5.90 -13.65
N GLN A 289 -10.72 -6.81 -13.16
CA GLN A 289 -12.03 -6.56 -12.59
C GLN A 289 -12.02 -6.36 -11.07
N LEU A 290 -10.86 -6.48 -10.41
CA LEU A 290 -10.70 -6.28 -8.96
C LEU A 290 -9.58 -5.28 -8.65
N PRO A 291 -9.71 -4.44 -7.60
CA PRO A 291 -8.62 -3.58 -7.18
C PRO A 291 -7.40 -4.38 -6.71
N ASN A 292 -6.20 -4.04 -7.20
CA ASN A 292 -4.93 -4.69 -6.84
C ASN A 292 -4.71 -4.79 -5.31
N LEU A 293 -5.11 -3.75 -4.57
CA LEU A 293 -5.01 -3.70 -3.12
C LEU A 293 -5.88 -4.76 -2.43
N TYR A 294 -7.07 -5.01 -2.96
CA TYR A 294 -7.98 -6.02 -2.42
C TYR A 294 -7.46 -7.42 -2.69
N VAL A 295 -7.03 -7.72 -3.92
CA VAL A 295 -6.38 -8.99 -4.27
C VAL A 295 -5.15 -9.27 -3.39
N SER A 296 -4.30 -8.26 -3.20
CA SER A 296 -3.14 -8.35 -2.31
C SER A 296 -3.53 -8.64 -0.85
N SER A 297 -4.66 -8.08 -0.40
CA SER A 297 -5.19 -8.32 0.95
C SER A 297 -5.73 -9.76 1.10
N CYS A 298 -6.45 -10.28 0.11
CA CYS A 298 -6.93 -11.67 0.08
C CYS A 298 -5.76 -12.67 0.12
N VAL A 299 -4.71 -12.45 -0.69
CA VAL A 299 -3.48 -13.26 -0.68
C VAL A 299 -2.83 -13.23 0.71
N ARG A 300 -2.75 -12.06 1.33
CA ARG A 300 -2.19 -11.91 2.68
C ARG A 300 -3.01 -12.67 3.72
N LEU A 301 -4.33 -12.55 3.71
CA LEU A 301 -5.22 -13.24 4.64
C LEU A 301 -5.04 -14.76 4.54
N LEU A 302 -5.05 -15.30 3.32
CA LEU A 302 -4.85 -16.73 3.07
C LEU A 302 -3.47 -17.21 3.57
N LEU A 303 -2.39 -16.54 3.17
CA LEU A 303 -1.04 -16.94 3.58
C LEU A 303 -0.85 -16.86 5.11
N ASN A 304 -1.49 -15.89 5.77
CA ASN A 304 -1.45 -15.78 7.22
C ASN A 304 -2.22 -16.91 7.90
N ASP A 305 -3.40 -17.30 7.38
CA ASP A 305 -4.16 -18.44 7.91
C ASP A 305 -3.35 -19.74 7.78
N CYS A 306 -2.73 -19.99 6.62
CA CYS A 306 -1.86 -21.15 6.41
C CYS A 306 -0.69 -21.18 7.41
N VAL A 307 -0.05 -20.03 7.66
CA VAL A 307 1.03 -19.93 8.64
C VAL A 307 0.52 -20.19 10.07
N LYS A 308 -0.65 -19.68 10.44
CA LYS A 308 -1.27 -19.95 11.74
C LYS A 308 -1.54 -21.44 11.94
N ARG A 309 -2.19 -22.09 10.98
CA ARG A 309 -2.51 -23.53 11.02
C ARG A 309 -1.26 -24.42 11.07
N PHE A 310 -0.23 -24.04 10.33
CA PHE A 310 1.08 -24.70 10.38
C PHE A 310 1.68 -24.63 11.78
N LYS A 311 1.65 -23.44 12.41
CA LYS A 311 2.15 -23.25 13.78
C LYS A 311 1.34 -24.02 14.84
N SER A 312 0.03 -24.16 14.66
CA SER A 312 -0.84 -24.89 15.60
C SER A 312 -0.82 -26.41 15.42
N GLY A 313 -0.03 -26.96 14.50
CA GLY A 313 0.02 -28.40 14.22
C GLY A 313 -1.24 -28.97 13.55
N THR A 314 -2.29 -28.17 13.35
CA THR A 314 -3.54 -28.57 12.66
C THR A 314 -3.38 -28.70 11.15
N PHE A 315 -2.20 -28.36 10.62
CA PHE A 315 -1.81 -28.64 9.25
C PHE A 315 -1.53 -30.14 8.99
N GLN A 316 -1.54 -30.98 10.04
CA GLN A 316 -1.16 -32.40 9.98
C GLN A 316 -2.11 -33.33 9.19
N ASN A 317 -3.29 -32.90 8.75
CA ASN A 317 -4.24 -33.80 8.05
C ASN A 317 -4.22 -33.74 6.51
N ILE A 318 -3.28 -33.02 5.89
CA ILE A 318 -3.20 -33.00 4.42
C ILE A 318 -1.81 -33.47 3.88
N ASP A 319 -0.80 -33.69 4.73
CA ASP A 319 0.60 -33.92 4.26
C ASP A 319 1.40 -35.05 4.96
N VAL A 320 0.79 -36.02 5.65
CA VAL A 320 1.54 -37.16 6.24
C VAL A 320 2.29 -38.01 5.19
N TYR A 321 2.00 -37.86 3.89
CA TYR A 321 2.70 -38.57 2.81
C TYR A 321 3.97 -37.88 2.26
N TYR A 322 4.31 -36.67 2.72
CA TYR A 322 5.41 -35.90 2.11
C TYR A 322 6.82 -36.13 2.66
N ASN A 323 7.02 -37.10 3.55
CA ASN A 323 8.34 -37.35 4.15
C ASN A 323 9.14 -38.52 3.54
N LYS A 324 8.73 -39.10 2.39
CA LYS A 324 9.51 -40.18 1.73
C LYS A 324 10.04 -39.89 0.33
N ALA A 325 9.48 -38.95 -0.44
CA ALA A 325 9.84 -38.80 -1.85
C ALA A 325 10.71 -37.56 -2.16
N LEU A 326 10.52 -36.44 -1.47
CA LEU A 326 11.23 -35.18 -1.79
C LEU A 326 12.61 -35.08 -1.15
N VAL A 327 12.79 -35.67 0.05
CA VAL A 327 14.13 -35.86 0.63
C VAL A 327 14.98 -36.74 -0.29
N ASN A 328 14.38 -37.75 -0.94
CA ASN A 328 15.09 -38.61 -1.89
C ASN A 328 15.41 -37.93 -3.24
N MET A 329 14.59 -37.00 -3.73
CA MET A 329 14.86 -36.31 -5.01
C MET A 329 15.90 -35.19 -4.92
N GLU A 330 16.05 -34.51 -3.77
CA GLU A 330 17.13 -33.52 -3.57
C GLU A 330 18.47 -34.19 -3.20
N LEU A 331 18.45 -35.37 -2.56
CA LEU A 331 19.64 -36.19 -2.36
C LEU A 331 20.17 -36.83 -3.65
N HIS A 332 19.29 -37.19 -4.61
CA HIS A 332 19.75 -37.80 -5.87
C HIS A 332 20.41 -36.83 -6.86
N LYS A 333 20.17 -35.51 -6.75
CA LYS A 333 20.86 -34.51 -7.59
C LYS A 333 22.24 -34.11 -7.07
N SER A 334 22.56 -34.43 -5.82
CA SER A 334 23.83 -34.09 -5.17
C SER A 334 24.74 -35.30 -4.92
N LYS A 335 24.28 -36.53 -5.17
CA LYS A 335 25.04 -37.77 -4.91
C LYS A 335 25.10 -38.76 -6.09
N LEU A 336 25.38 -38.25 -7.29
CA LEU A 336 25.96 -39.08 -8.36
C LEU A 336 27.40 -38.63 -8.62
N ASN A 337 28.23 -38.80 -7.59
CA ASN A 337 29.64 -39.15 -7.70
C ASN A 337 30.04 -39.90 -6.42
N HIS A 338 30.32 -41.20 -6.60
CA HIS A 338 30.95 -42.16 -5.68
C HIS A 338 30.14 -42.78 -4.51
N TYR A 339 29.78 -44.05 -4.75
CA TYR A 339 29.89 -45.29 -3.94
C TYR A 339 29.56 -45.36 -2.43
N ASP A 340 28.61 -46.26 -2.16
CA ASP A 340 28.41 -47.24 -1.08
C ASP A 340 28.88 -46.96 0.37
N ILE A 341 27.95 -47.07 1.34
CA ILE A 341 27.73 -48.23 2.24
C ILE A 341 26.77 -47.79 3.37
N TYR A 342 25.82 -48.69 3.67
CA TYR A 342 24.89 -48.78 4.81
C TYR A 342 25.24 -47.98 6.08
N SER A 343 24.25 -47.29 6.65
CA SER A 343 23.70 -47.65 7.97
C SER A 343 22.46 -46.81 8.31
N GLN A 344 21.48 -47.48 8.90
CA GLN A 344 20.20 -46.96 9.36
C GLN A 344 20.35 -46.16 10.66
N ASN A 345 19.34 -45.34 10.94
CA ASN A 345 19.04 -44.72 12.24
C ASN A 345 19.97 -43.58 12.66
N THR A 346 19.64 -42.36 12.24
CA THR A 346 19.86 -41.08 12.96
C THR A 346 19.36 -39.93 12.08
N ALA A 347 18.03 -39.74 12.00
CA ALA A 347 17.45 -38.62 11.24
C ALA A 347 16.24 -37.97 11.93
N THR A 348 15.93 -38.37 13.16
CA THR A 348 14.86 -37.76 13.96
C THR A 348 15.34 -36.57 14.80
N GLU A 349 16.64 -36.43 15.06
CA GLU A 349 17.18 -35.34 15.89
C GLU A 349 17.54 -34.07 15.10
N SER A 350 17.88 -34.20 13.80
CA SER A 350 18.38 -33.06 13.01
C SER A 350 17.29 -32.03 12.63
N LEU A 351 16.01 -32.39 12.62
CA LEU A 351 14.91 -31.46 12.32
C LEU A 351 14.39 -30.70 13.55
N LEU A 352 14.61 -31.23 14.75
CA LEU A 352 14.28 -30.53 16.00
C LEU A 352 15.33 -29.47 16.34
N GLU A 353 16.60 -29.74 16.02
CA GLU A 353 17.69 -28.76 16.13
C GLU A 353 17.56 -27.61 15.11
N LEU A 354 17.05 -27.88 13.90
CA LEU A 354 16.74 -26.84 12.89
C LEU A 354 15.55 -25.94 13.28
N ALA A 355 14.71 -26.36 14.23
CA ALA A 355 13.65 -25.52 14.80
C ALA A 355 14.17 -24.55 15.89
N GLN A 356 15.40 -24.76 16.37
CA GLN A 356 16.01 -23.97 17.44
C GLN A 356 17.09 -23.00 16.94
N SER A 357 17.59 -23.14 15.70
CA SER A 357 18.61 -22.24 15.16
C SER A 357 18.05 -21.15 14.23
N ASN A 358 18.13 -19.91 14.72
CA ASN A 358 18.13 -18.63 13.99
C ASN A 358 16.78 -18.12 13.47
N GLU A 359 16.16 -17.20 14.21
CA GLU A 359 16.45 -15.75 14.23
C GLU A 359 15.90 -14.99 13.01
N SER A 360 15.18 -13.92 13.35
CA SER A 360 14.70 -12.84 12.48
C SER A 360 13.51 -13.21 11.57
N LEU A 361 12.30 -12.85 12.02
CA LEU A 361 11.53 -11.75 11.42
C LEU A 361 10.20 -11.54 12.13
N THR A 362 10.14 -10.38 12.77
CA THR A 362 9.09 -9.77 13.58
C THR A 362 7.67 -9.99 13.05
N SER A 363 6.85 -10.59 13.91
CA SER A 363 5.40 -10.49 13.86
C SER A 363 4.97 -9.13 14.39
N GLU A 364 4.80 -8.15 13.52
CA GLU A 364 4.05 -6.93 13.86
C GLU A 364 2.82 -6.81 12.98
N VAL A 365 1.66 -6.90 13.64
CA VAL A 365 0.37 -6.54 13.10
C VAL A 365 0.35 -5.02 12.98
N ASN A 366 0.47 -4.50 11.76
CA ASN A 366 0.06 -3.14 11.47
C ASN A 366 -0.87 -3.13 10.25
N VAL A 367 -2.08 -2.61 10.47
CA VAL A 367 -3.14 -2.45 9.48
C VAL A 367 -2.74 -1.23 8.66
N MET A 368 -2.46 -1.43 7.38
CA MET A 368 -2.01 -0.43 6.40
C MET A 368 -0.53 0.00 6.51
N SER A 369 0.26 -0.32 5.47
CA SER A 369 1.57 0.27 5.10
C SER A 369 2.91 -0.25 5.68
N VAL A 370 3.13 -1.58 5.75
CA VAL A 370 4.46 -2.16 6.04
C VAL A 370 5.09 -2.83 4.79
N PRO A 371 6.41 -2.70 4.54
CA PRO A 371 7.14 -3.52 3.56
C PRO A 371 7.02 -5.02 3.85
N ILE A 372 6.42 -5.80 2.93
CA ILE A 372 6.41 -7.26 3.04
C ILE A 372 7.61 -7.81 2.26
N THR A 373 8.59 -8.41 2.95
CA THR A 373 9.71 -9.17 2.37
C THR A 373 9.40 -10.66 2.45
N LEU A 374 9.36 -11.38 1.32
CA LEU A 374 9.02 -12.80 1.34
C LEU A 374 10.23 -13.71 1.52
N THR A 375 10.20 -14.46 2.62
CA THR A 375 10.88 -15.71 3.00
C THR A 375 10.23 -16.15 4.32
N GLN A 376 10.28 -17.39 4.80
CA GLN A 376 10.53 -18.63 4.10
C GLN A 376 9.58 -19.72 4.67
N LYS A 377 9.43 -20.85 3.99
CA LYS A 377 10.10 -21.21 2.73
C LYS A 377 9.21 -21.58 1.55
N ARG A 378 8.83 -20.66 0.66
CA ARG A 378 8.51 -19.23 0.80
C ARG A 378 6.99 -19.23 0.96
N ARG A 379 6.63 -19.03 2.24
CA ARG A 379 5.33 -19.14 2.91
C ARG A 379 4.33 -20.15 2.31
N LEU A 380 4.41 -21.44 2.62
CA LEU A 380 5.55 -22.32 2.46
C LEU A 380 5.24 -23.12 1.19
N LYS A 381 6.10 -22.88 0.19
CA LYS A 381 5.88 -23.00 -1.25
C LYS A 381 4.50 -22.53 -1.76
N MET A 382 4.21 -21.27 -1.41
CA MET A 382 3.04 -20.49 -1.83
C MET A 382 1.73 -21.25 -1.70
N ALA A 383 1.51 -21.64 -0.45
CA ALA A 383 0.47 -22.51 0.07
C ALA A 383 0.47 -23.97 -0.47
N TYR A 384 1.64 -24.45 -0.90
CA TYR A 384 1.90 -25.76 -1.54
C TYR A 384 1.02 -26.03 -2.76
N ASN A 385 1.28 -25.23 -3.81
CA ASN A 385 0.99 -25.44 -5.25
C ASN A 385 -0.46 -25.68 -5.65
N GLU A 386 -1.40 -25.01 -4.97
CA GLU A 386 -2.74 -25.57 -4.70
C GLU A 386 -2.61 -26.94 -4.04
N PHE A 387 -3.41 -27.29 -3.04
CA PHE A 387 -3.54 -28.72 -2.71
C PHE A 387 -4.38 -29.45 -3.79
N LYS A 388 -3.77 -29.56 -5.00
CA LYS A 388 -4.09 -30.27 -6.25
C LYS A 388 -5.43 -29.97 -6.92
N VAL A 389 -5.47 -28.90 -7.70
CA VAL A 389 -6.57 -28.64 -8.62
C VAL A 389 -6.36 -29.31 -9.98
N LYS A 390 -7.36 -30.12 -10.33
CA LYS A 390 -8.40 -29.71 -11.30
C LYS A 390 -9.71 -29.23 -10.65
N GLU A 391 -9.90 -29.46 -9.35
CA GLU A 391 -11.24 -29.51 -8.75
C GLU A 391 -11.86 -28.12 -8.48
N TYR A 392 -11.10 -27.18 -7.90
CA TYR A 392 -11.65 -25.87 -7.52
C TYR A 392 -11.29 -24.72 -8.45
N ILE A 393 -10.16 -24.73 -9.18
CA ILE A 393 -9.80 -23.59 -10.05
C ILE A 393 -10.82 -23.36 -11.15
N ASN A 394 -11.45 -24.42 -11.68
CA ASN A 394 -12.47 -24.27 -12.69
C ASN A 394 -13.67 -23.54 -12.10
N SER A 395 -14.09 -23.92 -10.89
CA SER A 395 -15.16 -23.23 -10.15
C SER A 395 -14.77 -21.80 -9.74
N ASP A 396 -13.54 -21.58 -9.26
CA ASP A 396 -13.04 -20.27 -8.83
C ASP A 396 -12.92 -19.33 -10.05
N VAL A 397 -12.37 -19.82 -11.16
CA VAL A 397 -12.28 -19.07 -12.43
C VAL A 397 -13.68 -18.81 -12.99
N GLU A 398 -14.60 -19.77 -12.92
CA GLU A 398 -15.98 -19.56 -13.33
C GLU A 398 -16.63 -18.44 -12.52
N VAL A 399 -16.55 -18.48 -11.19
CA VAL A 399 -17.06 -17.42 -10.30
C VAL A 399 -16.42 -16.07 -10.65
N LEU A 400 -15.09 -16.03 -10.81
CA LEU A 400 -14.37 -14.80 -11.12
C LEU A 400 -14.63 -14.28 -12.54
N SER A 401 -14.98 -15.15 -13.50
CA SER A 401 -15.30 -14.79 -14.89
C SER A 401 -16.65 -14.10 -15.02
N ARG A 402 -17.55 -14.31 -14.06
CA ARG A 402 -18.84 -13.61 -13.98
C ARG A 402 -18.68 -12.15 -13.56
N ILE A 403 -17.53 -11.79 -12.97
CA ILE A 403 -17.23 -10.41 -12.60
C ILE A 403 -16.80 -9.64 -13.85
N ARG A 404 -17.62 -8.68 -14.26
CA ARG A 404 -17.35 -7.84 -15.42
C ARG A 404 -16.44 -6.66 -15.07
N CYS A 405 -15.59 -6.24 -16.01
CA CYS A 405 -14.69 -5.10 -15.83
C CYS A 405 -15.36 -3.75 -16.12
N ASP A 406 -16.51 -3.73 -16.79
CA ASP A 406 -17.22 -2.55 -17.30
C ASP A 406 -18.44 -2.14 -16.44
N TRP A 407 -18.76 -2.90 -15.39
CA TRP A 407 -19.98 -2.70 -14.62
C TRP A 407 -19.82 -3.15 -13.15
N LEU A 408 -20.73 -2.72 -12.27
CA LEU A 408 -20.81 -3.10 -10.85
C LEU A 408 -22.23 -3.50 -10.43
N PRO A 409 -22.40 -4.57 -9.61
CA PRO A 409 -23.70 -4.96 -9.08
C PRO A 409 -24.29 -3.94 -8.11
N PRO A 410 -25.62 -3.85 -7.97
CA PRO A 410 -26.23 -3.06 -6.91
C PRO A 410 -25.85 -3.59 -5.53
N LEU A 411 -25.76 -2.70 -4.54
CA LEU A 411 -25.74 -3.10 -3.13
C LEU A 411 -27.19 -2.96 -2.62
N LYS A 412 -27.90 -4.06 -2.30
CA LYS A 412 -29.31 -3.90 -1.91
C LYS A 412 -29.42 -3.14 -0.60
N ASN A 413 -30.50 -2.39 -0.48
CA ASN A 413 -30.93 -1.84 0.79
C ASN A 413 -31.24 -2.98 1.77
N CYS A 414 -30.60 -3.00 2.94
CA CYS A 414 -31.06 -3.81 4.07
C CYS A 414 -32.41 -3.35 4.66
N SER A 415 -33.13 -2.45 3.98
CA SER A 415 -34.47 -2.02 4.37
C SER A 415 -35.55 -2.67 3.49
N ASN A 416 -36.26 -3.61 4.11
CA ASN A 416 -37.63 -4.05 3.80
C ASN A 416 -37.89 -4.76 2.45
N ASP A 417 -37.59 -6.07 2.42
CA ASP A 417 -38.45 -7.05 1.77
C ASP A 417 -38.74 -8.20 2.75
N ARG A 418 -39.51 -7.87 3.80
CA ARG A 418 -40.48 -8.81 4.39
C ARG A 418 -41.86 -8.29 4.00
N LYS A 419 -42.39 -8.79 2.90
CA LYS A 419 -43.82 -8.89 2.69
C LYS A 419 -44.22 -10.34 2.90
#